data_AF-A0A973H5I7-F1
#
_entry.id   AF-A0A973H5I7-F1
#
_cell.length_a   1.000
_cell.length_b   1.000
_cell.length_c   1.000
_cell.angle_alpha   90.00
_cell.angle_beta   90.00
_cell.angle_gamma   90.00
#
_symmetry.space_group_name_H-M   'P 1'
#
loop_
_entity.id
_entity.type
_entity.pdbx_description
1 polymer ?
#
loop_
_entity_poly.entity_id
_entity_poly.type
_entity_poly.pdbx_seq_one_letter_code
_entity_poly.pdbx_strand_id
1 'polypeptide(L)'
;METLRDILDAAARGVFPPADGRTTVVPQDSARDAGVLAFTAHSVVFTDEDPDWVHETLRGLDCDPLAATMNPRFLAAFLDRTGRRAETIDTMLVGPPLPGEPPLALREIEDAGHPRIVYARGRRAEVRAWTADGGVLVMGRGIGGRLEVSVEVDEGVRHRGLGRLLVTA
;
A
#
# COMPACT_ATOMS: atom_id res chain seq x y z
N MET A 1 -6.70 -1.50 -21.70
CA MET A 1 -5.61 -0.73 -21.08
C MET A 1 -5.37 -1.36 -19.72
N GLU A 2 -4.13 -1.73 -19.41
CA GLU A 2 -3.80 -2.34 -18.12
C GLU A 2 -3.94 -1.30 -17.00
N THR A 3 -4.62 -1.66 -15.92
CA THR A 3 -4.82 -0.80 -14.75
C THR A 3 -3.88 -1.18 -13.62
N LEU A 4 -3.72 -0.30 -12.62
CA LEU A 4 -3.02 -0.65 -11.37
C LEU A 4 -3.63 -1.90 -10.72
N ARG A 5 -4.96 -2.02 -10.74
CA ARG A 5 -5.68 -3.19 -10.22
C ARG A 5 -5.26 -4.46 -10.92
N ASP A 6 -5.21 -4.45 -12.25
CA ASP A 6 -4.85 -5.64 -13.05
C ASP A 6 -3.44 -6.14 -12.70
N ILE A 7 -2.48 -5.22 -12.59
CA ILE A 7 -1.09 -5.53 -12.23
C ILE A 7 -1.02 -6.14 -10.81
N LEU A 8 -1.68 -5.52 -9.84
CA LEU A 8 -1.68 -6.01 -8.46
C LEU A 8 -2.40 -7.35 -8.32
N ASP A 9 -3.50 -7.56 -9.04
CA ASP A 9 -4.24 -8.82 -9.06
C ASP A 9 -3.40 -9.93 -9.70
N ALA A 10 -2.63 -9.63 -10.75
CA ALA A 10 -1.68 -10.57 -11.35
C ALA A 10 -0.52 -10.90 -10.40
N ALA A 11 0.09 -9.88 -9.77
CA ALA A 11 1.17 -10.06 -8.81
C ALA A 11 0.74 -10.90 -7.60
N ALA A 12 -0.50 -10.72 -7.13
CA ALA A 12 -1.09 -11.54 -6.06
C ALA A 12 -1.23 -13.03 -6.43
N ARG A 13 -1.21 -13.37 -7.72
CA ARG A 13 -1.21 -14.75 -8.25
C ARG A 13 0.18 -15.22 -8.68
N GLY A 14 1.23 -14.48 -8.35
CA GLY A 14 2.61 -14.80 -8.73
C GLY A 14 2.99 -14.44 -10.16
N VAL A 15 2.16 -13.64 -10.86
CA VAL A 15 2.45 -13.14 -12.21
C VAL A 15 2.90 -11.69 -12.08
N PHE A 16 4.21 -11.48 -12.07
CA PHE A 16 4.82 -10.15 -11.91
C PHE A 16 5.08 -9.48 -13.26
N PRO A 17 5.19 -8.13 -13.29
CA PRO A 17 5.73 -7.43 -14.45
C PRO A 17 7.11 -8.00 -14.87
N PRO A 18 7.44 -7.98 -16.18
CA PRO A 18 8.71 -8.49 -16.66
C PRO A 18 9.88 -7.69 -16.06
N ALA A 19 10.94 -8.38 -15.67
CA ALA A 19 12.19 -7.79 -15.17
C ALA A 19 13.02 -7.17 -16.32
N ASP A 20 12.48 -6.18 -17.01
CA ASP A 20 13.00 -5.60 -18.26
C ASP A 20 13.62 -4.20 -18.08
N GLY A 21 13.75 -3.74 -16.83
CA GLY A 21 14.29 -2.44 -16.47
C GLY A 21 13.35 -1.27 -16.77
N ARG A 22 12.09 -1.53 -17.16
CA ARG A 22 11.16 -0.46 -17.55
C ARG A 22 10.38 0.10 -16.37
N THR A 23 9.84 1.27 -16.60
CA THR A 23 8.83 1.89 -15.75
C THR A 23 7.53 1.95 -16.54
N THR A 24 6.47 1.35 -16.01
CA THR A 24 5.11 1.46 -16.53
C THR A 24 4.40 2.59 -15.81
N VAL A 25 3.76 3.50 -16.54
CA VAL A 25 2.93 4.57 -15.97
C VAL A 25 1.46 4.22 -16.21
N VAL A 26 0.66 4.17 -15.15
CA VAL A 26 -0.79 3.90 -15.21
C VAL A 26 -1.58 5.02 -14.52
N PRO A 27 -2.84 5.26 -14.90
CA PRO A 27 -3.70 6.23 -14.19
C PRO A 27 -3.91 5.87 -12.72
N GLN A 28 -4.33 6.84 -11.91
CA GLN A 28 -4.75 6.57 -10.53
C GLN A 28 -6.04 5.73 -10.52
N ASP A 29 -6.08 4.72 -9.65
CA ASP A 29 -7.32 3.97 -9.39
C ASP A 29 -8.34 4.81 -8.59
N SER A 30 -7.84 5.75 -7.77
CA SER A 30 -8.64 6.71 -7.03
C SER A 30 -7.89 8.02 -6.81
N ALA A 31 -8.60 9.13 -6.65
CA ALA A 31 -8.02 10.45 -6.40
C ALA A 31 -7.14 10.54 -5.13
N ARG A 32 -7.23 9.56 -4.23
CA ARG A 32 -6.45 9.48 -3.00
C ARG A 32 -5.01 9.04 -3.26
N ASP A 33 -4.80 8.12 -4.20
CA ASP A 33 -3.56 7.36 -4.29
C ASP A 33 -2.78 7.74 -5.55
N ALA A 34 -1.56 8.23 -5.37
CA ALA A 34 -0.51 8.29 -6.39
C ALA A 34 0.78 7.75 -5.79
N GLY A 35 1.62 7.07 -6.56
CA GLY A 35 2.79 6.44 -5.98
C GLY A 35 3.64 5.63 -6.95
N VAL A 36 4.62 4.95 -6.35
CA VAL A 36 5.56 4.06 -7.02
C VAL A 36 5.47 2.69 -6.36
N LEU A 37 5.36 1.65 -7.18
CA LEU A 37 5.58 0.26 -6.77
C LEU A 37 6.83 -0.26 -7.49
N ALA A 38 7.87 -0.59 -6.73
CA ALA A 38 9.05 -1.24 -7.27
C ALA A 38 8.89 -2.77 -7.19
N PHE A 39 8.91 -3.42 -8.35
CA PHE A 39 9.08 -4.85 -8.52
C PHE A 39 10.54 -5.17 -8.88
N THR A 40 10.86 -6.45 -9.03
CA THR A 40 12.18 -6.90 -9.49
C THR A 40 12.48 -6.34 -10.88
N ALA A 41 13.38 -5.36 -10.95
CA ALA A 41 13.80 -4.69 -12.19
C ALA A 41 12.63 -4.18 -13.05
N HIS A 42 11.54 -3.78 -12.42
CA HIS A 42 10.41 -3.11 -13.08
C HIS A 42 9.73 -2.20 -12.07
N SER A 43 9.31 -1.01 -12.48
CA SER A 43 8.58 -0.09 -11.62
C SER A 43 7.23 0.25 -12.22
N VAL A 44 6.23 0.45 -11.37
CA VAL A 44 4.93 0.99 -11.75
C VAL A 44 4.74 2.32 -11.06
N VAL A 45 4.60 3.39 -11.82
CA VAL A 45 4.17 4.70 -11.32
C VAL A 45 2.69 4.83 -11.61
N PHE A 46 1.87 5.01 -10.58
CA PHE A 46 0.44 5.24 -10.74
C PHE A 46 0.11 6.70 -10.42
N THR A 47 -0.33 7.43 -11.43
CA THR A 47 -0.57 8.88 -11.38
C THR A 47 -1.43 9.34 -12.56
N ASP A 48 -2.16 10.44 -12.36
CA ASP A 48 -2.88 11.13 -13.44
C ASP A 48 -2.04 12.29 -14.02
N GLU A 49 -0.79 12.45 -13.57
CA GLU A 49 0.19 13.32 -14.20
C GLU A 49 0.60 12.81 -15.59
N ASP A 50 1.17 13.71 -16.39
CA ASP A 50 1.68 13.40 -17.71
C ASP A 50 2.77 12.30 -17.65
N PRO A 51 2.57 11.14 -18.32
CA PRO A 51 3.58 10.07 -18.38
C PRO A 51 4.92 10.54 -18.95
N ASP A 52 4.92 11.48 -19.90
CA ASP A 52 6.16 11.97 -20.50
C ASP A 52 7.00 12.73 -19.46
N TRP A 53 6.35 13.52 -18.58
CA TRP A 53 7.04 14.17 -17.47
C TRP A 53 7.70 13.16 -16.52
N VAL A 54 7.02 12.04 -16.21
CA VAL A 54 7.60 10.97 -15.37
C VAL A 54 8.87 10.43 -16.04
N HIS A 55 8.76 10.04 -17.31
CA HIS A 55 9.89 9.46 -18.05
C HIS A 55 11.05 10.43 -18.23
N GLU A 56 10.78 11.70 -18.52
CA GLU A 56 11.81 12.74 -18.63
C GLU A 56 12.51 12.99 -17.29
N THR A 57 11.75 13.08 -16.20
CA THR A 57 12.31 13.27 -14.85
C THR A 57 13.23 12.11 -14.48
N LEU A 58 12.81 10.87 -14.75
CA LEU A 58 13.62 9.67 -14.49
C LEU A 58 14.89 9.64 -15.35
N ARG A 59 14.80 9.96 -16.65
CA ARG A 59 15.98 10.02 -17.55
C ARG A 59 16.98 11.12 -17.16
N GLY A 60 16.52 12.18 -16.51
CA GLY A 60 17.37 13.28 -16.03
C GLY A 60 18.17 12.96 -14.77
N LEU A 61 17.95 11.81 -14.14
CA LEU A 61 18.69 11.41 -12.94
C LEU A 61 20.01 10.75 -13.29
N ASP A 62 21.08 11.23 -12.65
CA ASP A 62 22.39 10.57 -12.66
C ASP A 62 22.41 9.45 -11.59
N CYS A 63 21.74 8.33 -11.90
CA CYS A 63 21.76 7.12 -11.07
C CYS A 63 21.51 5.86 -11.90
N ASP A 64 21.60 4.69 -11.26
CA ASP A 64 21.16 3.43 -11.86
C ASP A 64 19.69 3.54 -12.32
N PRO A 65 19.36 3.24 -13.59
CA PRO A 65 17.98 3.24 -14.08
C PRO A 65 17.03 2.36 -13.26
N LEU A 66 17.51 1.25 -12.69
CA LEU A 66 16.70 0.36 -11.85
C LEU A 66 16.33 0.98 -10.50
N ALA A 67 17.10 1.97 -10.04
CA ALA A 67 16.86 2.69 -8.79
C ALA A 67 16.14 4.03 -8.99
N ALA A 68 15.96 4.48 -10.24
CA ALA A 68 15.53 5.84 -10.56
C ALA A 68 14.17 6.23 -9.95
N THR A 69 13.20 5.31 -9.95
CA THR A 69 11.85 5.56 -9.39
C THR A 69 11.83 5.60 -7.86
N MET A 70 12.86 5.06 -7.20
CA MET A 70 13.05 5.14 -5.75
C MET A 70 14.10 6.20 -5.36
N ASN A 71 14.63 6.95 -6.35
CA ASN A 71 15.58 8.01 -6.09
C ASN A 71 14.90 9.16 -5.31
N PRO A 72 15.49 9.66 -4.22
CA PRO A 72 14.91 10.75 -3.44
C PRO A 72 14.58 12.01 -4.25
N ARG A 73 15.34 12.31 -5.31
CA ARG A 73 15.07 13.47 -6.18
C ARG A 73 13.80 13.28 -7.02
N PHE A 74 13.57 12.09 -7.56
CA PHE A 74 12.34 11.79 -8.28
C PHE A 74 11.15 11.77 -7.31
N LEU A 75 11.28 11.10 -6.16
CA LEU A 75 10.21 11.05 -5.16
C LEU A 75 9.84 12.46 -4.66
N ALA A 76 10.83 13.33 -4.40
CA ALA A 76 10.57 14.72 -4.02
C ALA A 76 9.83 15.50 -5.11
N ALA A 77 10.32 15.43 -6.36
CA ALA A 77 9.68 16.10 -7.49
C ALA A 77 8.25 15.59 -7.73
N PHE A 78 8.01 14.29 -7.54
CA PHE A 78 6.71 13.66 -7.69
C PHE A 78 5.73 14.07 -6.58
N LEU A 79 6.20 14.15 -5.34
CA LEU A 79 5.40 14.67 -4.22
C LEU A 79 5.02 16.14 -4.42
N ASP A 80 5.97 16.98 -4.82
CA ASP A 80 5.71 18.40 -5.10
C ASP A 80 4.71 18.58 -6.24
N ARG A 81 4.88 17.81 -7.32
CA ARG A 81 4.01 17.89 -8.49
C ARG A 81 2.58 17.46 -8.19
N THR A 82 2.41 16.38 -7.43
CA THR A 82 1.08 15.86 -7.09
C THR A 82 0.45 16.53 -5.86
N GLY A 83 1.16 17.46 -5.20
CA GLY A 83 0.72 18.10 -3.96
C GLY A 83 0.56 17.10 -2.80
N ARG A 84 1.39 16.06 -2.77
CA ARG A 84 1.29 14.94 -1.82
C ARG A 84 2.44 14.92 -0.83
N ARG A 85 2.29 14.09 0.19
CA ARG A 85 3.31 13.82 1.20
C ARG A 85 3.53 12.32 1.31
N ALA A 86 4.75 11.94 1.68
CA ALA A 86 5.09 10.57 2.05
C ALA A 86 5.66 10.56 3.48
N GLU A 87 5.53 9.43 4.17
CA GLU A 87 6.10 9.22 5.50
C GLU A 87 7.32 8.31 5.42
N THR A 88 7.16 7.11 4.87
CA THR A 88 8.22 6.12 4.70
C THR A 88 8.03 5.34 3.41
N ILE A 89 9.12 4.75 2.91
CA ILE A 89 9.05 3.64 1.97
C ILE A 89 8.68 2.39 2.77
N ASP A 90 7.75 1.59 2.24
CA ASP A 90 7.26 0.38 2.89
C ASP A 90 7.13 -0.77 1.87
N THR A 91 7.02 -1.99 2.35
CA THR A 91 6.82 -3.19 1.53
C THR A 91 5.34 -3.57 1.53
N MET A 92 4.77 -3.67 0.33
CA MET A 92 3.43 -4.24 0.15
C MET A 92 3.53 -5.76 0.10
N LEU A 93 2.89 -6.42 1.07
CA LEU A 93 2.71 -7.87 1.09
C LEU A 93 1.28 -8.22 0.71
N VAL A 94 1.11 -9.30 -0.05
CA VAL A 94 -0.21 -9.80 -0.45
C VAL A 94 -0.30 -11.29 -0.19
N GLY A 95 -1.45 -11.70 0.34
CA GLY A 95 -1.78 -13.10 0.58
C GLY A 95 -3.26 -13.37 0.26
N PRO A 96 -3.61 -14.63 -0.06
CA PRO A 96 -5.00 -15.03 -0.17
C PRO A 96 -5.68 -15.01 1.21
N PRO A 97 -7.02 -14.90 1.28
CA PRO A 97 -7.74 -15.08 2.54
C PRO A 97 -7.48 -16.49 3.11
N LEU A 98 -7.39 -16.58 4.43
CA LEU A 98 -7.28 -17.86 5.12
C LEU A 98 -8.67 -18.53 5.22
N PRO A 99 -8.74 -19.88 5.14
CA PRO A 99 -9.99 -20.59 5.37
C PRO A 99 -10.34 -20.64 6.87
N GLY A 100 -11.63 -20.75 7.17
CA GLY A 100 -12.13 -20.95 8.54
C GLY A 100 -12.53 -19.65 9.23
N GLU A 101 -12.92 -19.78 10.50
CA GLU A 101 -13.29 -18.64 11.34
C GLU A 101 -12.04 -18.02 12.00
N PRO A 102 -12.07 -16.72 12.32
CA PRO A 102 -10.99 -16.05 13.03
C PRO A 102 -10.65 -16.74 14.35
N PRO A 103 -9.36 -16.91 14.71
CA PRO A 103 -8.96 -17.53 15.98
C PRO A 103 -9.17 -16.60 17.19
N LEU A 104 -9.70 -15.38 16.98
CA LEU A 104 -9.94 -14.37 17.99
C LEU A 104 -11.42 -14.00 18.02
N ALA A 105 -11.94 -13.71 19.22
CA ALA A 105 -13.28 -13.16 19.39
C ALA A 105 -13.30 -11.67 19.01
N LEU A 106 -13.35 -11.39 17.71
CA LEU A 106 -13.38 -10.03 17.19
C LEU A 106 -14.72 -9.36 17.47
N ARG A 107 -14.70 -8.18 18.11
CA ARG A 107 -15.88 -7.33 18.28
C ARG A 107 -15.74 -6.08 17.42
N GLU A 108 -16.67 -5.89 16.49
CA GLU A 108 -16.69 -4.70 15.62
C GLU A 108 -16.93 -3.44 16.44
N ILE A 109 -16.23 -2.37 16.07
CA ILE A 109 -16.28 -1.06 16.72
C ILE A 109 -16.27 0.06 15.68
N GLU A 110 -16.93 1.16 16.02
CA GLU A 110 -16.85 2.40 15.22
C GLU A 110 -15.74 3.34 15.70
N ASP A 111 -15.24 3.13 16.93
CA ASP A 111 -14.45 4.06 17.77
C ASP A 111 -13.63 5.05 16.95
N ALA A 112 -14.20 6.25 16.80
CA ALA A 112 -13.63 7.26 15.94
C ALA A 112 -12.38 7.93 16.52
N GLY A 113 -12.07 7.71 17.80
CA GLY A 113 -10.94 8.32 18.50
C GLY A 113 -9.67 7.48 18.48
N HIS A 114 -9.74 6.18 18.20
CA HIS A 114 -8.57 5.31 18.26
C HIS A 114 -7.52 5.73 17.19
N PRO A 115 -6.26 6.01 17.56
CA PRO A 115 -5.25 6.53 16.62
C PRO A 115 -5.08 5.69 15.36
N ARG A 116 -5.09 4.36 15.49
CA ARG A 116 -5.04 3.41 14.35
C ARG A 116 -6.20 3.56 13.37
N ILE A 117 -7.42 3.78 13.87
CA ILE A 117 -8.63 3.89 13.06
C ILE A 117 -8.62 5.24 12.33
N VAL A 118 -8.27 6.32 13.03
CA VAL A 118 -8.08 7.65 12.44
C VAL A 118 -7.04 7.61 11.32
N TYR A 119 -5.88 6.98 11.57
CA TYR A 119 -4.83 6.82 10.58
C TYR A 119 -5.29 6.03 9.35
N ALA A 120 -6.06 4.96 9.55
CA ALA A 120 -6.58 4.14 8.45
C ALA A 120 -7.59 4.89 7.57
N ARG A 121 -8.46 5.72 8.15
CA ARG A 121 -9.45 6.52 7.40
C ARG A 121 -8.81 7.54 6.46
N GLY A 122 -7.60 8.01 6.76
CA GLY A 122 -6.86 8.89 5.85
C GLY A 122 -6.23 8.18 4.64
N ARG A 123 -6.17 6.84 4.64
CA ARG A 123 -5.42 6.04 3.66
C ARG A 123 -6.27 4.97 2.95
N ARG A 124 -7.50 4.73 3.41
CA ARG A 124 -8.37 3.66 2.92
C ARG A 124 -9.81 4.14 2.86
N ALA A 125 -10.57 3.59 1.92
CA ALA A 125 -12.02 3.71 1.87
C ALA A 125 -12.65 2.52 2.63
N GLU A 126 -13.95 2.60 2.92
CA GLU A 126 -14.73 1.49 3.50
C GLU A 126 -14.10 0.93 4.80
N VAL A 127 -13.57 1.81 5.65
CA VAL A 127 -12.86 1.40 6.87
C VAL A 127 -13.80 0.80 7.91
N ARG A 128 -13.48 -0.42 8.34
CA ARG A 128 -14.12 -1.15 9.44
C ARG A 128 -13.08 -1.58 10.46
N ALA A 129 -13.45 -1.65 11.73
CA ALA A 129 -12.52 -1.92 12.81
C ALA A 129 -13.09 -2.91 13.83
N TRP A 130 -12.20 -3.70 14.43
CA TRP A 130 -12.52 -4.68 15.45
C TRP A 130 -11.51 -4.62 16.59
N THR A 131 -11.93 -5.02 17.79
CA THR A 131 -11.06 -5.20 18.96
C THR A 131 -11.02 -6.65 19.41
N ALA A 132 -9.87 -7.10 19.93
CA ALA A 132 -9.72 -8.35 20.67
C ALA A 132 -8.56 -8.26 21.67
N ASP A 133 -8.82 -8.47 22.97
CA ASP A 133 -7.82 -8.64 24.04
C ASP A 133 -6.66 -7.62 24.06
N GLY A 134 -6.95 -6.33 23.84
CA GLY A 134 -5.95 -5.26 23.75
C GLY A 134 -5.28 -5.12 22.38
N GLY A 135 -5.91 -5.69 21.35
CA GLY A 135 -5.55 -5.57 19.96
C GLY A 135 -6.64 -4.86 19.16
N VAL A 136 -6.22 -4.13 18.12
CA VAL A 136 -7.10 -3.51 17.13
C VAL A 136 -6.77 -4.08 15.77
N LEU A 137 -7.80 -4.48 15.03
CA LEU A 137 -7.75 -4.88 13.63
C LEU A 137 -8.57 -3.89 12.83
N VAL A 138 -7.99 -3.33 11.77
CA VAL A 138 -8.67 -2.41 10.86
C VAL A 138 -8.54 -2.94 9.45
N MET A 139 -9.67 -3.01 8.73
CA MET A 139 -9.69 -3.31 7.30
C MET A 139 -10.27 -2.16 6.51
N GLY A 140 -9.88 -2.04 5.24
CA GLY A 140 -10.48 -1.11 4.29
C GLY A 140 -9.92 -1.33 2.89
N ARG A 141 -10.36 -0.51 1.93
CA ARG A 141 -9.84 -0.52 0.56
C ARG A 141 -8.73 0.50 0.38
N GLY A 142 -7.51 0.01 0.21
CA GLY A 142 -6.33 0.82 -0.05
C GLY A 142 -5.96 0.85 -1.53
N ILE A 143 -4.68 0.66 -1.81
CA ILE A 143 -4.10 0.81 -3.16
C ILE A 143 -4.73 -0.18 -4.15
N GLY A 144 -5.14 0.32 -5.33
CA GLY A 144 -5.85 -0.47 -6.34
C GLY A 144 -7.18 -1.04 -5.86
N GLY A 145 -7.84 -0.39 -4.89
CA GLY A 145 -9.10 -0.84 -4.31
C GLY A 145 -9.03 -2.22 -3.62
N ARG A 146 -7.81 -2.70 -3.31
CA ARG A 146 -7.59 -4.00 -2.66
C ARG A 146 -7.86 -3.89 -1.17
N LEU A 147 -8.30 -5.00 -0.58
CA LEU A 147 -8.43 -5.10 0.87
C LEU A 147 -7.05 -5.00 1.51
N GLU A 148 -6.91 -4.06 2.42
CA GLU A 148 -5.73 -3.88 3.26
C GLU A 148 -6.09 -4.07 4.72
N VAL A 149 -5.16 -4.64 5.47
CA VAL A 149 -5.25 -4.86 6.92
C VAL A 149 -4.23 -3.99 7.65
N SER A 150 -4.62 -3.46 8.79
CA SER A 150 -3.73 -2.78 9.73
C SER A 150 -4.04 -3.26 11.14
N VAL A 151 -3.01 -3.65 11.89
CA VAL A 151 -3.16 -4.14 13.26
C VAL A 151 -2.36 -3.30 14.24
N GLU A 152 -2.84 -3.19 15.47
CA GLU A 152 -2.14 -2.57 16.57
C GLU A 152 -2.31 -3.41 17.85
N VAL A 153 -1.29 -3.43 18.69
CA VAL A 153 -1.27 -4.18 19.96
C VAL A 153 -0.86 -3.23 21.08
N ASP A 154 -1.73 -3.14 22.09
CA ASP A 154 -1.51 -2.36 23.29
C ASP A 154 -0.23 -2.79 23.99
N GLU A 155 0.49 -1.81 24.54
CA GLU A 155 1.82 -2.02 25.10
C GLU A 155 1.86 -3.13 26.17
N GLY A 156 0.85 -3.19 27.05
CA GLY A 156 0.77 -4.17 28.14
C GLY A 156 0.59 -5.62 27.70
N VAL A 157 0.23 -5.88 26.44
CA VAL A 157 -0.02 -7.22 25.89
C VAL A 157 0.89 -7.58 24.71
N ARG A 158 1.91 -6.75 24.43
CA ARG A 158 2.95 -7.06 23.43
C ARG A 158 3.74 -8.32 23.81
N HIS A 159 4.45 -8.87 22.81
CA HIS A 159 5.29 -10.08 22.94
C HIS A 159 4.54 -11.37 23.31
N ARG A 160 3.22 -11.40 23.21
CA ARG A 160 2.37 -12.58 23.46
C ARG A 160 1.86 -13.27 22.18
N GLY A 161 2.32 -12.79 21.01
CA GLY A 161 1.87 -13.31 19.72
C GLY A 161 0.53 -12.76 19.21
N LEU A 162 -0.10 -11.82 19.93
CA LEU A 162 -1.40 -11.24 19.55
C LEU A 162 -1.37 -10.61 18.15
N GLY A 163 -0.30 -9.89 17.78
CA GLY A 163 -0.16 -9.32 16.45
C GLY A 163 -0.21 -10.35 15.32
N ARG A 164 0.39 -11.53 15.53
CA ARG A 164 0.31 -12.64 14.57
C ARG A 164 -1.11 -13.20 14.48
N LEU A 165 -1.79 -13.35 15.63
CA LEU A 165 -3.17 -13.81 15.67
C LEU A 165 -4.12 -12.84 14.95
N LEU A 166 -3.95 -11.53 15.15
CA LEU A 166 -4.72 -10.48 14.45
C LEU A 166 -4.53 -10.55 12.93
N VAL A 167 -3.31 -10.77 12.43
CA VAL A 167 -3.06 -10.87 10.97
C VAL A 167 -3.71 -12.13 10.35
N THR A 168 -3.92 -13.18 11.15
CA THR A 168 -4.59 -14.42 10.70
C THR A 168 -6.09 -14.47 11.01
N ALA A 169 -6.62 -13.41 11.62
CA ALA A 169 -8.03 -13.29 12.02
C ALA A 169 -8.89 -12.63 10.93
#